data_AF-A0A7X6YBT4-F1
#
_entry.id   AF-A0A7X6YBT4-F1
#
_cell.length_a   1.000
_cell.length_b   1.000
_cell.length_c   1.000
_cell.angle_alpha   90.00
_cell.angle_beta   90.00
_cell.angle_gamma   90.00
#
_symmetry.space_group_name_H-M   'P 1'
#
loop_
_entity.id
_entity.type
_entity.pdbx_description
1 polymer ?
#
loop_
_entity_poly.entity_id
_entity_poly.type
_entity_poly.pdbx_seq_one_letter_code
_entity_poly.pdbx_strand_id
1 'polypeptide(L)'
;MRSRNDYGVWAALCMALPVSLLAQKVADQWRYTLEPPQGAWQTAAYDDAAWKKGNGGFGTVGTPGARVGTVWRTKTIWLRKRVPLAGALKRPALLVHHDEDAEFFLNGQRVLALKGYLTDYKVVPLAEEHRTLVKPGENLLAVSCRQESGGQFIDAHLVDADQVPALPAPEREIFRSDLITPWGERVTDENVWQSYPRPQLRRKQWQNLNGLWEYAVTPVAQREPPRQWQGRIRVPFCLESRLGGVQKALQKDQALWYRRTFTAAAAERTLLNFEAVDYRCRVMVNGKEAGGHRGGNTPFTLDITDTVRVGENEVLVRVEDEQEGFQLHGKQTLNPRGIWYTQVSGIWQTVWLEQVNASYVRHLVIHTDAAAGAIKVTAAVEGDARAIAVRVKDGERLVANSVGRAGQEVVLTVADAKLWSPRSPHLYALELDLLDGDGRVVDSVASYAGIRTVGKVKDAQGHLRFTLNGEVLFHWGPLDQGWWPDGLLTPPSEEAMAFEIDWLKRAGFNIIRKHIKVEPRLYYYHCDRLGMMVWQDHVSGGKGASWTFLKPDPKDAEWPAEHHDHFMLELARMINALESHPSIVCWVPFNEAWGQHRTVDVGKWVVQRDPTRLVNIASGGNFWPVGDI
;
A
#
# COMPACT_ATOMS: atom_id res chain seq x y z
N MET A 1 29.75 -50.45 52.14
CA MET A 1 31.18 -50.50 52.51
C MET A 1 31.98 -49.84 51.40
N ARG A 2 32.86 -48.90 51.78
CA ARG A 2 34.15 -48.44 51.19
C ARG A 2 34.52 -48.94 49.77
N SER A 3 35.17 -48.19 48.88
CA SER A 3 35.78 -46.84 48.89
C SER A 3 36.57 -46.66 47.58
N ARG A 4 36.75 -45.39 47.14
CA ARG A 4 38.00 -44.76 46.62
C ARG A 4 38.73 -45.40 45.40
N ASN A 5 39.39 -44.70 44.49
CA ASN A 5 39.60 -43.29 44.12
C ASN A 5 40.45 -43.33 42.81
N ASP A 6 40.49 -42.23 42.06
CA ASP A 6 41.65 -41.69 41.31
C ASP A 6 41.48 -41.39 39.79
N TYR A 7 41.52 -40.07 39.52
CA TYR A 7 42.18 -39.29 38.45
C TYR A 7 42.30 -39.94 37.04
N GLY A 8 41.86 -39.36 35.92
CA GLY A 8 41.76 -37.95 35.56
C GLY A 8 42.62 -37.70 34.31
N VAL A 9 42.07 -37.88 33.10
CA VAL A 9 42.53 -37.25 31.84
C VAL A 9 41.35 -37.24 30.86
N TRP A 10 40.68 -36.10 30.69
CA TRP A 10 39.92 -35.82 29.46
C TRP A 10 40.57 -34.61 28.82
N ALA A 11 41.43 -34.89 27.84
CA ALA A 11 42.03 -33.89 26.99
C ALA A 11 40.91 -33.17 26.22
N ALA A 12 40.91 -31.85 26.35
CA ALA A 12 40.05 -30.95 25.62
C ALA A 12 40.26 -31.10 24.11
N LEU A 13 39.26 -31.63 23.40
CA LEU A 13 39.15 -31.44 21.96
C LEU A 13 38.50 -30.08 21.72
N CYS A 14 39.27 -29.00 21.92
CA CYS A 14 38.93 -27.70 21.36
C CYS A 14 39.05 -27.82 19.83
N MET A 15 37.94 -28.14 19.15
CA MET A 15 37.84 -27.83 17.73
C MET A 15 37.88 -26.31 17.61
N ALA A 16 39.03 -25.80 17.22
CA ALA A 16 39.16 -24.45 16.71
C ALA A 16 38.20 -24.33 15.52
N LEU A 17 37.08 -23.63 15.74
CA LEU A 17 36.32 -23.02 14.66
C LEU A 17 37.31 -22.25 13.80
N PRO A 18 37.26 -22.34 12.45
CA PRO A 18 38.04 -21.45 11.63
C PRO A 18 37.61 -20.04 12.01
N VAL A 19 38.58 -19.22 12.43
CA VAL A 19 38.41 -17.77 12.58
C VAL A 19 37.87 -17.32 11.23
N SER A 20 36.57 -17.08 11.15
CA SER A 20 36.03 -16.36 10.01
C SER A 20 36.78 -15.04 10.00
N LEU A 21 37.38 -14.69 8.87
CA LEU A 21 37.84 -13.33 8.63
C LEU A 21 36.63 -12.44 8.88
N LEU A 22 36.56 -11.83 10.06
CA LEU A 22 35.52 -10.87 10.40
C LEU A 22 35.72 -9.71 9.43
N ALA A 23 34.89 -9.67 8.38
CA ALA A 23 34.84 -8.56 7.46
C ALA A 23 34.71 -7.26 8.26
N GLN A 24 35.47 -6.23 7.88
CA GLN A 24 35.45 -4.95 8.58
C GLN A 24 34.01 -4.43 8.68
N LYS A 25 33.54 -4.14 9.89
CA LYS A 25 32.23 -3.52 10.10
C LYS A 25 32.27 -2.09 9.57
N VAL A 26 31.33 -1.75 8.69
CA VAL A 26 31.20 -0.40 8.14
C VAL A 26 30.57 0.53 9.17
N ALA A 27 31.25 1.63 9.49
CA ALA A 27 30.69 2.71 10.29
C ALA A 27 29.92 3.67 9.37
N ASP A 28 28.59 3.61 9.45
CA ASP A 28 27.73 4.30 8.48
C ASP A 28 27.04 5.56 9.01
N GLN A 29 27.05 5.78 10.31
CA GLN A 29 26.48 6.97 10.92
C GLN A 29 27.50 8.12 10.89
N TRP A 30 27.05 9.27 10.39
CA TRP A 30 27.82 10.51 10.32
C TRP A 30 27.19 11.58 11.21
N ARG A 31 28.02 12.52 11.64
CA ARG A 31 27.60 13.84 12.08
C ARG A 31 27.85 14.83 10.96
N TYR A 32 26.95 15.77 10.75
CA TYR A 32 27.06 16.73 9.67
C TYR A 32 26.51 18.12 10.01
N THR A 33 27.04 19.12 9.30
CA THR A 33 26.52 20.48 9.26
C THR A 33 26.44 20.96 7.81
N LEU A 34 25.47 21.85 7.56
CA LEU A 34 25.29 22.53 6.27
C LEU A 34 25.84 23.96 6.30
N GLU A 35 26.25 24.42 7.48
CA GLU A 35 26.90 25.70 7.70
C GLU A 35 28.41 25.51 7.88
N PRO A 36 29.25 26.41 7.35
CA PRO A 36 30.70 26.31 7.50
C PRO A 36 31.11 26.21 8.97
N PRO A 37 31.78 25.12 9.38
CA PRO A 37 32.23 24.97 10.76
C PRO A 37 33.42 25.89 11.04
N GLN A 38 33.46 26.45 12.25
CA GLN A 38 34.56 27.30 12.69
C GLN A 38 35.70 26.47 13.31
N GLY A 39 36.92 26.99 13.26
CA GLY A 39 38.07 26.34 13.91
C GLY A 39 38.51 25.02 13.27
N ALA A 40 39.23 24.19 14.05
CA ALA A 40 39.87 22.95 13.56
C ALA A 40 38.92 21.73 13.58
N TRP A 41 37.81 21.85 12.85
CA TRP A 41 36.71 20.88 12.84
C TRP A 41 37.11 19.46 12.43
N GLN A 42 38.15 19.32 11.61
CA GLN A 42 38.70 18.05 11.16
C GLN A 42 39.43 17.24 12.25
N THR A 43 39.74 17.85 13.40
CA THR A 43 40.54 17.23 14.48
C THR A 43 39.68 16.47 15.48
N ALA A 44 40.25 15.49 16.19
CA ALA A 44 39.52 14.70 17.19
C ALA A 44 39.00 15.50 18.40
N ALA A 45 39.62 16.66 18.69
CA ALA A 45 39.27 17.53 19.81
C ALA A 45 38.05 18.43 19.54
N TYR A 46 37.63 18.58 18.27
CA TYR A 46 36.49 19.43 17.95
C TYR A 46 35.16 18.83 18.43
N ASP A 47 34.37 19.63 19.13
CA ASP A 47 33.04 19.26 19.61
C ASP A 47 31.99 19.42 18.50
N ASP A 48 31.46 18.30 18.03
CA ASP A 48 30.35 18.23 17.07
C ASP A 48 29.03 17.80 17.74
N ALA A 49 28.88 17.94 19.06
CA ALA A 49 27.65 17.61 19.79
C ALA A 49 26.40 18.22 19.14
N ALA A 50 26.52 19.46 18.65
CA ALA A 50 25.44 20.20 18.01
C ALA A 50 25.20 19.85 16.53
N TRP A 51 26.07 19.05 15.89
CA TRP A 51 25.89 18.66 14.49
C TRP A 51 24.75 17.66 14.35
N LYS A 52 24.05 17.71 13.21
CA LYS A 52 22.98 16.76 12.87
C LYS A 52 23.57 15.37 12.71
N LYS A 53 22.77 14.32 12.95
CA LYS A 53 23.14 12.93 12.65
C LYS A 53 22.50 12.51 11.33
N GLY A 54 23.21 11.74 10.51
CA GLY A 54 22.69 11.21 9.26
C GLY A 54 23.37 9.88 8.89
N ASN A 55 22.66 9.05 8.13
CA ASN A 55 23.20 7.81 7.58
C ASN A 55 24.03 8.10 6.31
N GLY A 56 25.01 7.24 6.05
CA GLY A 56 25.99 7.39 4.98
C GLY A 56 25.38 7.50 3.59
N GLY A 57 26.13 8.16 2.71
CA GLY A 57 25.64 8.62 1.41
C GLY A 57 24.71 9.81 1.53
N PHE A 58 25.33 10.98 1.43
CA PHE A 58 24.64 12.27 1.49
C PHE A 58 24.42 12.77 0.08
N GLY A 59 23.17 12.97 -0.33
CA GLY A 59 22.92 13.46 -1.68
C GLY A 59 21.49 13.44 -2.17
N THR A 60 21.33 13.54 -3.49
CA THR A 60 20.02 13.45 -4.14
C THR A 60 19.73 12.02 -4.60
N VAL A 61 18.58 11.49 -4.19
CA VAL A 61 18.07 10.19 -4.62
C VAL A 61 17.88 10.17 -6.14
N GLY A 62 18.36 9.10 -6.80
CA GLY A 62 18.36 8.97 -8.25
C GLY A 62 19.72 9.25 -8.90
N THR A 63 20.71 9.71 -8.13
CA THR A 63 22.09 9.82 -8.61
C THR A 63 22.65 8.42 -8.94
N PRO A 64 23.22 8.21 -10.14
CA PRO A 64 23.77 6.90 -10.55
C PRO A 64 24.75 6.34 -9.52
N GLY A 65 24.60 5.05 -9.16
CA GLY A 65 25.47 4.35 -8.19
C GLY A 65 25.42 4.87 -6.75
N ALA A 66 24.57 5.85 -6.45
CA ALA A 66 24.53 6.52 -5.16
C ALA A 66 23.75 5.74 -4.10
N ARG A 67 24.36 5.60 -2.92
CA ARG A 67 23.76 4.95 -1.75
C ARG A 67 23.18 6.00 -0.80
N VAL A 68 22.11 6.69 -1.19
CA VAL A 68 21.61 7.86 -0.42
C VAL A 68 20.89 7.44 0.86
N GLY A 69 21.54 7.58 2.01
CA GLY A 69 20.96 7.45 3.34
C GLY A 69 20.45 8.78 3.92
N THR A 70 21.08 9.90 3.57
CA THR A 70 20.67 11.25 4.02
C THR A 70 20.52 12.21 2.84
N VAL A 71 19.40 12.93 2.78
CA VAL A 71 19.20 13.95 1.74
C VAL A 71 19.84 15.27 2.15
N TRP A 72 20.63 15.83 1.24
CA TRP A 72 21.27 17.14 1.38
C TRP A 72 21.03 17.95 0.10
N ARG A 73 20.85 19.28 0.22
CA ARG A 73 20.49 20.17 -0.91
C ARG A 73 21.26 21.49 -0.97
N THR A 74 22.10 21.82 0.00
CA THR A 74 22.86 23.08 -0.01
C THR A 74 24.13 22.94 -0.86
N LYS A 75 24.87 24.02 -1.10
CA LYS A 75 26.11 23.97 -1.91
C LYS A 75 27.28 23.31 -1.19
N THR A 76 27.25 23.26 0.14
CA THR A 76 28.35 22.70 0.94
C THR A 76 27.84 21.81 2.06
N ILE A 77 28.60 20.76 2.37
CA ILE A 77 28.38 19.89 3.52
C ILE A 77 29.71 19.53 4.17
N TRP A 78 29.69 19.46 5.50
CA TRP A 78 30.81 18.97 6.30
C TRP A 78 30.35 17.78 7.12
N LEU A 79 31.15 16.72 7.10
CA LEU A 79 30.84 15.41 7.65
C LEU A 79 31.95 14.96 8.59
N ARG A 80 31.59 14.30 9.70
CA ARG A 80 32.52 13.65 10.64
C ARG A 80 31.97 12.30 11.07
N LYS A 81 32.80 11.26 11.10
CA LYS A 81 32.46 9.98 11.72
C LYS A 81 33.64 9.32 12.41
N ARG A 82 33.34 8.57 13.46
CA ARG A 82 34.29 7.73 14.17
C ARG A 82 34.25 6.33 13.55
N VAL A 83 35.41 5.81 13.18
CA VAL A 83 35.60 4.52 12.53
C VAL A 83 36.38 3.61 13.49
N PRO A 84 35.69 2.68 14.19
CA PRO A 84 36.36 1.68 15.02
C PRO A 84 37.00 0.61 14.13
N LEU A 85 38.27 0.32 14.38
CA LEU A 85 39.05 -0.72 13.72
C LEU A 85 39.48 -1.76 14.75
N ALA A 86 39.17 -3.03 14.49
CA ALA A 86 39.57 -4.14 15.36
C ALA A 86 41.09 -4.39 15.35
N GLY A 87 41.80 -3.91 14.33
CA GLY A 87 43.24 -4.03 14.17
C GLY A 87 43.78 -3.08 13.10
N ALA A 88 45.08 -3.14 12.83
CA ALA A 88 45.69 -2.34 11.77
C ALA A 88 45.24 -2.82 10.38
N LEU A 89 44.99 -1.89 9.47
CA LEU A 89 44.74 -2.18 8.05
C LEU A 89 46.08 -2.44 7.35
N LYS A 90 46.15 -3.50 6.54
CA LYS A 90 47.37 -3.86 5.79
C LYS A 90 47.63 -2.86 4.66
N ARG A 91 46.58 -2.50 3.93
CA ARG A 91 46.63 -1.49 2.86
C ARG A 91 45.52 -0.47 3.05
N PRO A 92 45.70 0.51 3.94
CA PRO A 92 44.67 1.49 4.22
C PRO A 92 44.27 2.30 2.98
N ALA A 93 42.96 2.44 2.76
CA ALA A 93 42.39 3.15 1.62
C ALA A 93 41.09 3.86 2.03
N LEU A 94 40.65 4.81 1.20
CA LEU A 94 39.30 5.36 1.24
C LEU A 94 38.46 4.75 0.13
N LEU A 95 37.33 4.14 0.47
CA LEU A 95 36.28 3.77 -0.47
C LEU A 95 35.35 4.99 -0.64
N VAL A 96 35.40 5.66 -1.79
CA VAL A 96 34.77 6.98 -2.00
C VAL A 96 33.82 6.94 -3.19
N HIS A 97 32.69 7.65 -3.05
CA HIS A 97 31.85 8.06 -4.18
C HIS A 97 31.44 9.52 -3.91
N HIS A 98 31.80 10.42 -4.81
CA HIS A 98 31.54 11.85 -4.67
C HIS A 98 31.09 12.44 -6.01
N ASP A 99 30.37 13.55 -5.92
CA ASP A 99 30.00 14.42 -7.02
C ASP A 99 30.50 15.83 -6.72
N GLU A 100 31.44 16.28 -7.55
CA GLU A 100 32.26 17.48 -7.44
C GLU A 100 33.35 17.48 -6.34
N ASP A 101 33.76 18.65 -5.88
CA ASP A 101 35.00 18.85 -5.15
C ASP A 101 34.86 18.37 -3.70
N ALA A 102 35.70 17.41 -3.30
CA ALA A 102 35.68 16.80 -1.96
C ALA A 102 37.07 16.71 -1.34
N GLU A 103 37.19 17.13 -0.07
CA GLU A 103 38.41 16.98 0.73
C GLU A 103 38.17 16.01 1.89
N PHE A 104 39.13 15.13 2.12
CA PHE A 104 39.07 14.08 3.14
C PHE A 104 40.22 14.24 4.13
N PHE A 105 39.89 14.13 5.40
CA PHE A 105 40.79 14.28 6.53
C PHE A 105 40.72 13.03 7.41
N LEU A 106 41.89 12.53 7.80
CA LEU A 106 42.01 11.41 8.72
C LEU A 106 42.76 11.88 9.97
N ASN A 107 42.13 11.72 11.13
CA ASN A 107 42.71 12.09 12.43
C ASN A 107 43.27 13.54 12.46
N GLY A 108 42.62 14.47 11.77
CA GLY A 108 42.98 15.88 11.71
C GLY A 108 43.90 16.31 10.55
N GLN A 109 44.47 15.36 9.80
CA GLN A 109 45.32 15.66 8.64
C GLN A 109 44.61 15.41 7.33
N ARG A 110 44.78 16.29 6.34
CA ARG A 110 44.20 16.13 5.01
C ARG A 110 44.95 15.02 4.27
N VAL A 111 44.23 13.99 3.84
CA VAL A 111 44.82 12.79 3.19
C VAL A 111 44.46 12.66 1.71
N LEU A 112 43.39 13.33 1.26
CA LEU A 112 42.91 13.25 -0.11
C LEU A 112 42.11 14.51 -0.47
N ALA A 113 42.26 14.98 -1.70
CA ALA A 113 41.40 15.98 -2.32
C ALA A 113 41.05 15.52 -3.74
N LEU A 114 39.76 15.45 -4.05
CA LEU A 114 39.23 14.99 -5.32
C LEU A 114 38.45 16.14 -5.99
N LYS A 115 38.51 16.17 -7.32
CA LYS A 115 37.74 17.09 -8.17
C LYS A 115 36.88 16.30 -9.15
N GLY A 116 35.83 16.93 -9.66
CA GLY A 116 34.89 16.26 -10.59
C GLY A 116 34.07 15.19 -9.87
N TYR A 117 33.61 14.15 -10.57
CA TYR A 117 32.67 13.19 -10.01
C TYR A 117 33.04 11.74 -10.30
N LEU A 118 32.51 10.84 -9.48
CA LEU A 118 32.49 9.39 -9.71
C LEU A 118 31.04 8.94 -9.90
N THR A 119 30.82 7.91 -10.71
CA THR A 119 29.49 7.29 -10.90
C THR A 119 29.30 6.04 -10.04
N ASP A 120 30.36 5.56 -9.39
CA ASP A 120 30.40 4.38 -8.55
C ASP A 120 31.46 4.55 -7.46
N TYR A 121 31.39 3.71 -6.42
CA TYR A 121 32.43 3.67 -5.39
C TYR A 121 33.79 3.23 -5.96
N LYS A 122 34.84 3.96 -5.60
CA LYS A 122 36.23 3.66 -5.94
C LYS A 122 37.08 3.55 -4.69
N VAL A 123 38.00 2.58 -4.71
CA VAL A 123 39.03 2.42 -3.68
C VAL A 123 40.19 3.32 -4.04
N VAL A 124 40.52 4.26 -3.16
CA VAL A 124 41.66 5.18 -3.28
C VAL A 124 42.65 4.86 -2.16
N PRO A 125 43.76 4.16 -2.45
CA PRO A 125 44.78 3.85 -1.45
C PRO A 125 45.37 5.12 -0.82
N LEU A 126 45.63 5.08 0.49
CA LEU A 126 46.35 6.18 1.14
C LEU A 126 47.81 6.22 0.66
N ALA A 127 48.29 7.44 0.39
CA ALA A 127 49.71 7.72 0.14
C ALA A 127 50.55 7.19 1.32
N GLU A 128 51.79 6.77 1.03
CA GLU A 128 52.64 6.09 2.01
C GLU A 128 52.84 6.90 3.30
N GLU A 129 53.05 8.21 3.16
CA GLU A 129 53.16 9.19 4.25
C GLU A 129 51.91 9.30 5.15
N HIS A 130 50.73 8.93 4.65
CA HIS A 130 49.47 9.01 5.40
C HIS A 130 49.08 7.67 6.04
N ARG A 131 49.76 6.55 5.73
CA ARG A 131 49.37 5.23 6.24
C ARG A 131 49.52 5.10 7.75
N THR A 132 50.52 5.77 8.33
CA THR A 132 50.78 5.77 9.79
C THR A 132 49.72 6.54 10.58
N LEU A 133 48.85 7.31 9.91
CA LEU A 133 47.74 8.01 10.55
C LEU A 133 46.65 7.06 10.99
N VAL A 134 46.51 5.89 10.34
CA VAL A 134 45.51 4.87 10.69
C VAL A 134 46.00 4.09 11.90
N LYS A 135 45.21 4.11 12.96
CA LYS A 135 45.56 3.45 14.23
C LYS A 135 44.57 2.31 14.51
N PRO A 136 45.01 1.20 15.15
CA PRO A 136 44.07 0.27 15.78
C PRO A 136 43.16 1.02 16.77
N GLY A 137 41.90 0.60 16.88
CA GLY A 137 40.89 1.30 17.68
C GLY A 137 40.18 2.39 16.89
N GLU A 138 39.90 3.53 17.52
CA GLU A 138 39.05 4.56 16.94
C GLU A 138 39.84 5.56 16.05
N ASN A 139 39.33 5.81 14.85
CA ASN A 139 39.84 6.82 13.93
C ASN A 139 38.75 7.83 13.59
N LEU A 140 39.11 9.09 13.34
CA LEU A 140 38.20 10.12 12.85
C LEU A 140 38.36 10.29 11.35
N LEU A 141 37.29 10.07 10.59
CA LEU A 141 37.20 10.49 9.19
C LEU A 141 36.32 11.74 9.12
N ALA A 142 36.87 12.81 8.53
CA ALA A 142 36.15 14.05 8.29
C ALA A 142 36.19 14.39 6.80
N VAL A 143 35.10 14.94 6.27
CA VAL A 143 34.94 15.20 4.82
C VAL A 143 34.27 16.55 4.64
N SER A 144 34.73 17.33 3.69
CA SER A 144 33.99 18.49 3.18
C SER A 144 33.73 18.30 1.69
N CYS A 145 32.49 18.52 1.26
CA CYS A 145 32.11 18.45 -0.14
C CYS A 145 31.45 19.77 -0.55
N ARG A 146 31.86 20.28 -1.71
CA ARG A 146 31.30 21.47 -2.35
C ARG A 146 30.69 21.06 -3.68
N GLN A 147 29.45 21.46 -3.85
CA GLN A 147 28.60 21.14 -4.98
C GLN A 147 28.11 22.45 -5.63
N GLU A 148 28.37 22.58 -6.91
CA GLU A 148 28.08 23.70 -7.81
C GLU A 148 27.03 23.30 -8.86
N SER A 149 27.05 22.06 -9.35
CA SER A 149 26.13 21.51 -10.35
C SER A 149 26.07 19.96 -10.39
N GLY A 150 24.91 19.36 -10.72
CA GLY A 150 24.81 17.92 -10.97
C GLY A 150 23.99 17.12 -9.97
N GLY A 151 24.39 15.87 -9.73
CA GLY A 151 23.64 14.86 -8.96
C GLY A 151 23.72 15.04 -7.44
N GLN A 152 24.73 15.74 -6.93
CA GLN A 152 24.95 16.01 -5.51
C GLN A 152 25.04 14.72 -4.69
N PHE A 153 26.26 14.19 -4.54
CA PHE A 153 26.50 13.01 -3.72
C PHE A 153 27.87 13.03 -3.03
N ILE A 154 27.95 12.50 -1.81
CA ILE A 154 29.20 12.22 -1.11
C ILE A 154 29.03 11.06 -0.13
N ASP A 155 29.92 10.08 -0.22
CA ASP A 155 30.14 9.09 0.82
C ASP A 155 31.59 8.62 0.84
N ALA A 156 32.07 8.21 2.01
CA ALA A 156 33.41 7.68 2.17
C ALA A 156 33.55 6.71 3.34
N HIS A 157 34.39 5.69 3.17
CA HIS A 157 34.70 4.72 4.20
C HIS A 157 36.19 4.45 4.27
N LEU A 158 36.77 4.41 5.47
CA LEU A 158 38.14 3.93 5.67
C LEU A 158 38.14 2.41 5.63
N VAL A 159 38.86 1.81 4.68
CA VAL A 159 38.84 0.36 4.39
C VAL A 159 40.24 -0.20 4.16
N ASP A 160 40.37 -1.52 4.22
CA ASP A 160 41.53 -2.20 3.63
C ASP A 160 41.31 -2.40 2.12
N ALA A 161 42.26 -1.96 1.29
CA ALA A 161 42.16 -2.05 -0.17
C ALA A 161 42.05 -3.49 -0.68
N ASP A 162 42.62 -4.47 0.04
CA ASP A 162 42.58 -5.88 -0.36
C ASP A 162 41.33 -6.60 0.19
N GLN A 163 40.59 -5.96 1.12
CA GLN A 163 39.40 -6.53 1.78
C GLN A 163 38.30 -5.48 1.93
N VAL A 164 37.80 -4.98 0.81
CA VAL A 164 36.72 -3.98 0.79
C VAL A 164 35.43 -4.60 1.33
N PRO A 165 34.85 -4.06 2.42
CA PRO A 165 33.60 -4.58 2.95
C PRO A 165 32.43 -4.26 2.03
N ALA A 166 31.41 -5.13 2.03
CA ALA A 166 30.12 -4.79 1.45
C ALA A 166 29.47 -3.66 2.26
N LEU A 167 29.04 -2.60 1.59
CA LEU A 167 28.34 -1.49 2.24
C LEU A 167 26.91 -1.92 2.61
N PRO A 168 26.39 -1.52 3.80
CA PRO A 168 25.01 -1.80 4.16
C PRO A 168 24.05 -1.06 3.22
N ALA A 169 22.81 -1.56 3.05
CA ALA A 169 21.78 -0.82 2.32
C ALA A 169 21.56 0.58 2.95
N PRO A 170 21.28 1.63 2.16
CA PRO A 170 21.03 2.96 2.71
C PRO A 170 19.79 2.91 3.58
N GLU A 171 19.94 3.23 4.86
CA GLU A 171 18.80 3.46 5.75
C GLU A 171 18.30 4.88 5.54
N ARG A 172 17.21 5.02 4.77
CA ARG A 172 16.58 6.29 4.42
C ARG A 172 15.71 6.80 5.57
N GLU A 173 15.86 8.07 5.92
CA GLU A 173 14.83 8.76 6.71
C GLU A 173 13.57 8.92 5.85
N ILE A 174 12.59 8.07 6.09
CA ILE A 174 11.25 8.21 5.52
C ILE A 174 10.52 9.30 6.29
N PHE A 175 9.56 9.96 5.64
CA PHE A 175 8.65 10.90 6.29
C PHE A 175 8.06 10.29 7.56
N ARG A 176 8.42 10.86 8.72
CA ARG A 176 7.76 10.62 9.99
C ARG A 176 6.81 11.78 10.24
N SER A 177 5.52 11.49 10.20
CA SER A 177 4.50 12.48 10.50
C SER A 177 4.32 12.61 12.01
N ASP A 178 4.47 13.83 12.52
CA ASP A 178 3.95 14.21 13.83
C ASP A 178 2.51 14.70 13.81
N LEU A 179 1.98 14.94 12.60
CA LEU A 179 0.60 15.36 12.41
C LEU A 179 -0.34 14.19 12.71
N ILE A 180 -1.26 14.43 13.63
CA ILE A 180 -2.36 13.54 13.97
C ILE A 180 -3.67 14.30 13.83
N THR A 181 -4.67 13.66 13.26
CA THR A 181 -6.00 14.25 13.13
C THR A 181 -6.78 14.10 14.44
N PRO A 182 -7.81 14.93 14.69
CA PRO A 182 -8.69 14.74 15.86
C PRO A 182 -9.41 13.38 15.90
N TRP A 183 -9.55 12.70 14.75
CA TRP A 183 -10.04 11.33 14.69
C TRP A 183 -8.94 10.34 15.04
N GLY A 184 -7.73 10.52 14.49
CA GLY A 184 -6.56 9.71 14.80
C GLY A 184 -6.19 9.70 16.28
N GLU A 185 -6.31 10.83 16.97
CA GLU A 185 -6.07 10.93 18.43
C GLU A 185 -7.00 10.03 19.25
N ARG A 186 -8.19 9.71 18.71
CA ARG A 186 -9.19 8.87 19.37
C ARG A 186 -9.08 7.40 19.02
N VAL A 187 -8.19 7.02 18.10
CA VAL A 187 -8.00 5.63 17.71
C VAL A 187 -7.29 4.87 18.82
N THR A 188 -7.90 3.77 19.24
CA THR A 188 -7.35 2.78 20.17
C THR A 188 -7.33 1.39 19.53
N ASP A 189 -6.72 0.42 20.21
CA ASP A 189 -6.66 -0.96 19.72
C ASP A 189 -8.04 -1.64 19.75
N GLU A 190 -8.96 -1.15 20.58
CA GLU A 190 -10.30 -1.68 20.79
C GLU A 190 -11.33 -1.06 19.84
N ASN A 191 -11.14 0.20 19.40
CA ASN A 191 -12.11 0.91 18.58
C ASN A 191 -11.72 1.02 17.10
N VAL A 192 -10.52 0.57 16.72
CA VAL A 192 -10.02 0.68 15.35
C VAL A 192 -10.94 -0.08 14.38
N TRP A 193 -11.62 0.66 13.50
CA TRP A 193 -12.44 0.14 12.40
C TRP A 193 -13.36 -1.03 12.79
N GLN A 194 -14.28 -0.80 13.73
CA GLN A 194 -15.19 -1.83 14.29
C GLN A 194 -16.45 -2.11 13.47
N SER A 195 -16.68 -1.40 12.37
CA SER A 195 -17.87 -1.57 11.53
C SER A 195 -17.74 -2.73 10.55
N TYR A 196 -18.88 -3.34 10.21
CA TYR A 196 -18.93 -4.45 9.24
C TYR A 196 -18.43 -3.98 7.87
N PRO A 197 -17.35 -4.56 7.30
CA PRO A 197 -16.69 -3.98 6.13
C PRO A 197 -17.44 -4.10 4.80
N ARG A 198 -18.48 -4.94 4.71
CA ARG A 198 -19.19 -5.24 3.45
C ARG A 198 -20.67 -4.83 3.46
N PRO A 199 -21.03 -3.52 3.43
CA PRO A 199 -22.42 -3.07 3.51
C PRO A 199 -23.37 -3.64 2.44
N GLN A 200 -22.85 -3.99 1.26
CA GLN A 200 -23.63 -4.55 0.14
C GLN A 200 -23.99 -6.04 0.29
N LEU A 201 -23.43 -6.74 1.28
CA LEU A 201 -23.71 -8.14 1.57
C LEU A 201 -23.41 -8.38 3.05
N ARG A 202 -24.37 -8.01 3.90
CA ARG A 202 -24.24 -8.00 5.35
C ARG A 202 -24.85 -9.23 6.00
N ARG A 203 -24.04 -9.91 6.82
CA ARG A 203 -24.48 -10.94 7.77
C ARG A 203 -24.36 -10.43 9.20
N LYS A 204 -25.12 -11.07 10.11
CA LYS A 204 -25.09 -10.74 11.54
C LYS A 204 -23.85 -11.32 12.23
N GLN A 205 -23.46 -12.54 11.86
CA GLN A 205 -22.35 -13.25 12.48
C GLN A 205 -21.06 -12.94 11.72
N TRP A 206 -20.15 -12.25 12.39
CA TRP A 206 -18.82 -11.95 11.91
C TRP A 206 -17.93 -11.60 13.10
N GLN A 207 -16.62 -11.62 12.89
CA GLN A 207 -15.65 -11.23 13.90
C GLN A 207 -14.61 -10.31 13.28
N ASN A 208 -14.38 -9.17 13.93
CA ASN A 208 -13.34 -8.25 13.55
C ASN A 208 -11.97 -8.75 14.02
N LEU A 209 -10.96 -8.71 13.16
CA LEU A 209 -9.57 -9.05 13.49
C LEU A 209 -8.62 -7.84 13.47
N ASN A 210 -9.16 -6.61 13.40
CA ASN A 210 -8.39 -5.38 13.60
C ASN A 210 -7.89 -5.23 15.05
N GLY A 211 -6.94 -4.34 15.26
CA GLY A 211 -6.26 -4.12 16.54
C GLY A 211 -4.77 -4.48 16.45
N LEU A 212 -4.13 -4.81 17.57
CA LEU A 212 -2.71 -5.15 17.57
C LEU A 212 -2.43 -6.53 16.96
N TRP A 213 -1.42 -6.56 16.10
CA TRP A 213 -0.79 -7.76 15.57
C TRP A 213 0.69 -7.70 15.93
N GLU A 214 1.33 -8.84 16.13
CA GLU A 214 2.80 -8.87 16.18
C GLU A 214 3.35 -8.74 14.77
N TYR A 215 4.48 -8.05 14.61
CA TYR A 215 5.13 -7.90 13.31
C TYR A 215 6.62 -8.19 13.36
N ALA A 216 7.18 -8.56 12.20
CA ALA A 216 8.60 -8.66 11.98
C ALA A 216 8.94 -8.40 10.52
N VAL A 217 10.07 -7.75 10.27
CA VAL A 217 10.64 -7.55 8.94
C VAL A 217 11.82 -8.50 8.76
N THR A 218 11.79 -9.34 7.73
CA THR A 218 12.85 -10.30 7.38
C THR A 218 13.36 -10.03 5.96
N PRO A 219 14.52 -10.57 5.55
CA PRO A 219 14.88 -10.63 4.14
C PRO A 219 13.81 -11.38 3.34
N VAL A 220 13.54 -10.97 2.10
CA VAL A 220 12.55 -11.61 1.22
C VAL A 220 12.92 -13.07 0.91
N ALA A 221 14.21 -13.40 0.91
CA ALA A 221 14.72 -14.76 0.74
C ALA A 221 14.30 -15.71 1.89
N GLN A 222 14.00 -15.16 3.08
CA GLN A 222 13.48 -15.95 4.19
C GLN A 222 11.99 -16.26 3.96
N ARG A 223 11.70 -17.53 3.67
CA ARG A 223 10.34 -18.03 3.45
C ARG A 223 9.67 -18.56 4.71
N GLU A 224 10.46 -18.99 5.69
CA GLU A 224 9.95 -19.50 6.97
C GLU A 224 9.58 -18.38 7.96
N PRO A 225 8.56 -18.58 8.80
CA PRO A 225 8.18 -17.62 9.84
C PRO A 225 9.35 -17.23 10.75
N PRO A 226 9.45 -15.95 11.16
CA PRO A 226 10.49 -15.50 12.07
C PRO A 226 10.29 -16.12 13.46
N ARG A 227 11.40 -16.50 14.11
CA ARG A 227 11.40 -16.99 15.50
C ARG A 227 11.23 -15.86 16.52
N GLN A 228 11.54 -14.62 16.13
CA GLN A 228 11.48 -13.44 16.97
C GLN A 228 10.63 -12.36 16.29
N TRP A 229 9.69 -11.81 17.04
CA TRP A 229 8.83 -10.70 16.61
C TRP A 229 9.43 -9.38 17.06
N GLN A 230 9.43 -8.37 16.19
CA GLN A 230 10.09 -7.08 16.41
C GLN A 230 9.24 -6.12 17.25
N GLY A 231 7.92 -6.32 17.27
CA GLY A 231 7.01 -5.51 18.05
C GLY A 231 5.56 -5.76 17.68
N ARG A 232 4.70 -4.76 17.91
CA ARG A 232 3.30 -4.79 17.53
C ARG A 232 2.97 -3.66 16.56
N ILE A 233 2.02 -3.91 15.67
CA ILE A 233 1.47 -2.98 14.70
C ILE A 233 -0.05 -2.99 14.81
N ARG A 234 -0.67 -1.81 14.71
CA ARG A 234 -2.13 -1.69 14.70
C ARG A 234 -2.69 -1.88 13.29
N VAL A 235 -3.37 -3.00 13.07
CA VAL A 235 -4.12 -3.28 11.84
C VAL A 235 -5.49 -2.59 11.93
N PRO A 236 -5.97 -1.92 10.86
CA PRO A 236 -5.49 -2.04 9.49
C PRO A 236 -4.63 -0.85 9.03
N PHE A 237 -3.74 -0.33 9.87
CA PHE A 237 -2.82 0.72 9.43
C PHE A 237 -1.49 0.09 8.98
N CYS A 238 -0.93 0.65 7.90
CA CYS A 238 0.30 0.16 7.30
C CYS A 238 1.54 0.43 8.15
N LEU A 239 2.65 -0.25 7.83
CA LEU A 239 3.92 -0.19 8.55
C LEU A 239 4.48 1.24 8.67
N GLU A 240 4.27 2.04 7.64
CA GLU A 240 4.79 3.40 7.51
C GLU A 240 3.96 4.44 8.29
N SER A 241 2.69 4.15 8.56
CA SER A 241 1.77 5.11 9.16
C SER A 241 2.04 5.37 10.66
N ARG A 242 1.64 6.57 11.12
CA ARG A 242 1.66 6.92 12.55
C ARG A 242 0.64 6.09 13.32
N LEU A 243 -0.57 5.91 12.78
CA LEU A 243 -1.63 5.15 13.43
C LEU A 243 -1.32 3.64 13.54
N GLY A 244 -0.47 3.10 12.66
CA GLY A 244 0.09 1.75 12.78
C GLY A 244 1.07 1.59 13.94
N GLY A 245 1.69 2.68 14.39
CA GLY A 245 2.57 2.72 15.56
C GLY A 245 4.02 2.29 15.30
N VAL A 246 4.39 1.99 14.05
CA VAL A 246 5.74 1.51 13.70
C VAL A 246 6.58 2.57 12.97
N GLN A 247 6.00 3.27 11.99
CA GLN A 247 6.66 4.32 11.20
C GLN A 247 7.99 3.89 10.57
N LYS A 248 7.98 2.72 9.92
CA LYS A 248 9.13 2.14 9.21
C LYS A 248 8.75 1.85 7.77
N ALA A 249 9.66 2.08 6.82
CA ALA A 249 9.44 1.65 5.44
C ALA A 249 9.95 0.25 5.20
N LEU A 250 9.15 -0.50 4.45
CA LEU A 250 9.55 -1.79 3.90
C LEU A 250 10.44 -1.59 2.67
N GLN A 251 11.60 -2.23 2.64
CA GLN A 251 12.46 -2.24 1.45
C GLN A 251 12.09 -3.40 0.52
N LYS A 252 12.39 -3.27 -0.78
CA LYS A 252 12.05 -4.30 -1.79
C LYS A 252 12.68 -5.67 -1.56
N ASP A 253 13.80 -5.73 -0.84
CA ASP A 253 14.50 -6.97 -0.47
C ASP A 253 14.02 -7.54 0.88
N GLN A 254 12.94 -6.98 1.43
CA GLN A 254 12.35 -7.37 2.70
C GLN A 254 10.95 -7.95 2.52
N ALA A 255 10.53 -8.74 3.51
CA ALA A 255 9.16 -9.20 3.67
C ALA A 255 8.66 -8.79 5.07
N LEU A 256 7.39 -8.37 5.12
CA LEU A 256 6.71 -8.03 6.37
C LEU A 256 5.85 -9.21 6.82
N TRP A 257 6.09 -9.68 8.03
CA TRP A 257 5.32 -10.72 8.67
C TRP A 257 4.39 -10.13 9.71
N TYR A 258 3.18 -10.68 9.79
CA TYR A 258 2.19 -10.43 10.80
C TYR A 258 1.82 -11.72 11.52
N ARG A 259 1.55 -11.65 12.82
CA ARG A 259 0.96 -12.73 13.61
C ARG A 259 -0.16 -12.23 14.49
N ARG A 260 -1.25 -13.00 14.53
CA ARG A 260 -2.36 -12.78 15.47
C ARG A 260 -3.05 -14.08 15.83
N THR A 261 -3.59 -14.12 17.05
CA THR A 261 -4.51 -15.18 17.47
C THR A 261 -5.96 -14.74 17.35
N PHE A 262 -6.85 -15.71 17.15
CA PHE A 262 -8.29 -15.49 17.13
C PHE A 262 -9.03 -16.72 17.64
N THR A 263 -10.28 -16.54 18.07
CA THR A 263 -11.13 -17.64 18.50
C THR A 263 -12.19 -17.91 17.44
N ALA A 264 -12.38 -19.18 17.05
CA ALA A 264 -13.44 -19.60 16.14
C ALA A 264 -14.41 -20.55 16.86
N ALA A 265 -15.71 -20.40 16.58
CA ALA A 265 -16.72 -21.37 16.99
C ALA A 265 -16.79 -22.54 15.98
N ALA A 266 -17.54 -23.60 16.31
CA ALA A 266 -17.87 -24.63 15.33
C ALA A 266 -18.76 -24.03 14.23
N ALA A 267 -18.39 -24.25 12.97
CA ALA A 267 -19.13 -23.80 11.79
C ALA A 267 -18.90 -24.75 10.62
N GLU A 268 -19.83 -24.78 9.67
CA GLU A 268 -19.69 -25.58 8.45
C GLU A 268 -18.61 -25.00 7.52
N ARG A 269 -18.51 -23.66 7.47
CA ARG A 269 -17.47 -22.94 6.73
C ARG A 269 -16.97 -21.76 7.54
N THR A 270 -15.65 -21.54 7.53
CA THR A 270 -15.01 -20.35 8.11
C THR A 270 -14.23 -19.61 7.03
N LEU A 271 -14.64 -18.39 6.74
CA LEU A 271 -14.05 -17.52 5.73
C LEU A 271 -13.20 -16.43 6.40
N LEU A 272 -11.94 -16.34 6.01
CA LEU A 272 -11.04 -15.24 6.39
C LEU A 272 -10.99 -14.20 5.28
N ASN A 273 -11.34 -12.97 5.60
CA ASN A 273 -11.51 -11.88 4.66
C ASN A 273 -10.49 -10.78 4.93
N PHE A 274 -9.91 -10.26 3.85
CA PHE A 274 -9.04 -9.09 3.86
C PHE A 274 -9.63 -8.05 2.90
N GLU A 275 -9.83 -6.82 3.37
CA GLU A 275 -10.31 -5.75 2.51
C GLU A 275 -9.22 -5.24 1.55
N ALA A 276 -7.95 -5.18 2.01
CA ALA A 276 -6.79 -4.86 1.17
C ALA A 276 -5.46 -5.16 1.89
N VAL A 277 -4.47 -5.67 1.14
CA VAL A 277 -3.08 -5.89 1.59
C VAL A 277 -2.14 -5.46 0.48
N ASP A 278 -1.27 -4.48 0.72
CA ASP A 278 -0.31 -4.00 -0.29
C ASP A 278 1.05 -4.71 -0.12
N TYR A 279 1.56 -5.53 -1.03
CA TYR A 279 1.01 -5.83 -2.35
C TYR A 279 0.74 -7.32 -2.62
N ARG A 280 1.72 -8.20 -2.32
CA ARG A 280 1.59 -9.65 -2.49
C ARG A 280 1.64 -10.31 -1.11
N CYS A 281 0.62 -11.08 -0.76
CA CYS A 281 0.57 -11.75 0.53
C CYS A 281 0.40 -13.27 0.42
N ARG A 282 0.94 -13.98 1.41
CA ARG A 282 0.62 -15.37 1.73
C ARG A 282 0.08 -15.45 3.14
N VAL A 283 -0.92 -16.30 3.34
CA VAL A 283 -1.63 -16.46 4.62
C VAL A 283 -1.51 -17.91 5.07
N MET A 284 -1.19 -18.09 6.35
CA MET A 284 -1.13 -19.39 6.99
C MET A 284 -2.02 -19.37 8.23
N VAL A 285 -2.73 -20.47 8.48
CA VAL A 285 -3.56 -20.65 9.67
C VAL A 285 -3.12 -21.94 10.36
N ASN A 286 -2.80 -21.85 11.66
CA ASN A 286 -2.29 -22.96 12.46
C ASN A 286 -1.13 -23.73 11.79
N GLY A 287 -0.20 -23.00 11.17
CA GLY A 287 0.97 -23.55 10.48
C GLY A 287 0.72 -24.14 9.09
N LYS A 288 -0.51 -24.12 8.58
CA LYS A 288 -0.85 -24.59 7.22
C LYS A 288 -1.09 -23.42 6.27
N GLU A 289 -0.62 -23.51 5.03
CA GLU A 289 -0.89 -22.48 4.00
C GLU A 289 -2.40 -22.47 3.65
N ALA A 290 -3.03 -21.30 3.79
CA ALA A 290 -4.45 -21.08 3.51
C ALA A 290 -4.67 -20.41 2.14
N GLY A 291 -3.62 -19.81 1.56
CA GLY A 291 -3.67 -19.14 0.26
C GLY A 291 -2.94 -17.80 0.26
N GLY A 292 -3.30 -16.92 -0.66
CA GLY A 292 -2.66 -15.62 -0.80
C GLY A 292 -3.34 -14.74 -1.85
N HIS A 293 -2.80 -13.54 -2.04
CA HIS A 293 -3.32 -12.54 -2.98
C HIS A 293 -2.20 -11.70 -3.56
N ARG A 294 -2.42 -11.18 -4.77
CA ARG A 294 -1.57 -10.19 -5.44
C ARG A 294 -2.48 -9.07 -5.91
N GLY A 295 -2.21 -7.85 -5.46
CA GLY A 295 -3.01 -6.65 -5.74
C GLY A 295 -3.29 -5.86 -4.47
N GLY A 296 -2.92 -4.58 -4.45
CA GLY A 296 -2.89 -3.78 -3.22
C GLY A 296 -4.24 -3.18 -2.80
N ASN A 297 -5.26 -3.20 -3.65
CA ASN A 297 -6.43 -2.31 -3.51
C ASN A 297 -7.79 -3.02 -3.57
N THR A 298 -7.83 -4.35 -3.59
CA THR A 298 -9.09 -5.11 -3.75
C THR A 298 -9.26 -6.17 -2.69
N PRO A 299 -10.50 -6.43 -2.21
CA PRO A 299 -10.75 -7.43 -1.20
C PRO A 299 -10.56 -8.85 -1.73
N PHE A 300 -10.19 -9.77 -0.83
CA PHE A 300 -10.14 -11.21 -1.11
C PHE A 300 -10.56 -12.03 0.12
N THR A 301 -11.00 -13.26 -0.15
CA THR A 301 -11.50 -14.20 0.86
C THR A 301 -10.79 -15.53 0.70
N LEU A 302 -10.41 -16.15 1.82
CA LEU A 302 -9.86 -17.50 1.90
C LEU A 302 -10.82 -18.37 2.71
N ASP A 303 -11.20 -19.53 2.17
CA ASP A 303 -11.88 -20.57 2.96
C ASP A 303 -10.82 -21.28 3.81
N ILE A 304 -10.89 -21.09 5.14
CA ILE A 304 -9.93 -21.64 6.10
C ILE A 304 -10.50 -22.82 6.89
N THR A 305 -11.63 -23.37 6.45
CA THR A 305 -12.39 -24.42 7.16
C THR A 305 -11.52 -25.61 7.55
N ASP A 306 -10.64 -26.08 6.66
CA ASP A 306 -9.79 -27.26 6.90
C ASP A 306 -8.54 -26.98 7.75
N THR A 307 -8.30 -25.71 8.07
CA THR A 307 -7.11 -25.26 8.81
C THR A 307 -7.45 -24.72 10.20
N VAL A 308 -8.69 -24.24 10.39
CA VAL A 308 -9.19 -23.72 11.66
C VAL A 308 -9.60 -24.86 12.59
N ARG A 309 -9.56 -24.60 13.90
CA ARG A 309 -10.10 -25.47 14.96
C ARG A 309 -11.04 -24.68 15.84
N VAL A 310 -11.96 -25.38 16.52
CA VAL A 310 -12.80 -24.74 17.55
C VAL A 310 -11.90 -24.24 18.69
N GLY A 311 -12.15 -23.01 19.15
CA GLY A 311 -11.32 -22.36 20.16
C GLY A 311 -10.22 -21.50 19.53
N GLU A 312 -9.03 -21.50 20.13
CA GLU A 312 -7.93 -20.61 19.75
C GLU A 312 -7.18 -21.08 18.48
N ASN A 313 -6.93 -20.13 17.59
CA ASN A 313 -6.23 -20.29 16.31
C ASN A 313 -5.18 -19.21 16.16
N GLU A 314 -4.18 -19.47 15.31
CA GLU A 314 -3.17 -18.51 14.90
C GLU A 314 -3.28 -18.25 13.40
N VAL A 315 -3.16 -16.98 13.00
CA VAL A 315 -2.96 -16.56 11.60
C VAL A 315 -1.61 -15.86 11.46
N LEU A 316 -0.86 -16.27 10.43
CA LEU A 316 0.35 -15.61 9.96
C LEU A 316 0.09 -15.02 8.58
N VAL A 317 0.55 -13.80 8.35
CA VAL A 317 0.50 -13.16 7.03
C VAL A 317 1.88 -12.69 6.66
N ARG A 318 2.38 -13.12 5.50
CA ARG A 318 3.65 -12.67 4.94
C ARG A 318 3.37 -11.79 3.74
N VAL A 319 3.92 -10.59 3.72
CA VAL A 319 3.71 -9.58 2.67
C VAL A 319 5.04 -9.21 2.01
N GLU A 320 5.02 -9.13 0.69
CA GLU A 320 6.07 -8.61 -0.18
C GLU A 320 5.51 -7.41 -0.95
N ASP A 321 6.36 -6.40 -1.13
CA ASP A 321 5.98 -5.16 -1.78
C ASP A 321 7.18 -4.57 -2.52
N GLU A 322 7.08 -4.46 -3.84
CA GLU A 322 8.17 -4.00 -4.69
C GLU A 322 8.11 -2.46 -4.88
N GLN A 323 6.91 -1.86 -4.85
CA GLN A 323 6.64 -0.42 -5.01
C GLN A 323 7.26 0.22 -6.27
N GLU A 324 7.64 -0.57 -7.27
CA GLU A 324 8.28 -0.10 -8.50
C GLU A 324 7.94 -1.01 -9.70
N GLY A 325 8.55 -0.73 -10.86
CA GLY A 325 8.33 -1.53 -12.07
C GLY A 325 6.88 -1.46 -12.56
N PHE A 326 6.26 -2.61 -12.79
CA PHE A 326 4.88 -2.76 -13.29
C PHE A 326 3.84 -2.99 -12.19
N GLN A 327 4.23 -2.89 -10.91
CA GLN A 327 3.26 -2.93 -9.80
C GLN A 327 2.27 -1.76 -9.91
N LEU A 328 1.01 -1.98 -9.56
CA LEU A 328 0.01 -0.93 -9.45
C LEU A 328 0.10 -0.32 -8.05
N HIS A 329 0.69 0.87 -7.95
CA HIS A 329 1.02 1.50 -6.67
C HIS A 329 0.42 2.91 -6.52
N GLY A 330 -0.24 3.43 -7.56
CA GLY A 330 -0.72 4.81 -7.57
C GLY A 330 0.43 5.78 -7.26
N LYS A 331 0.18 6.84 -6.49
CA LYS A 331 1.19 7.86 -6.16
C LYS A 331 2.17 7.49 -5.03
N GLN A 332 2.22 6.22 -4.64
CA GLN A 332 3.21 5.73 -3.69
C GLN A 332 4.61 5.74 -4.29
N THR A 333 5.64 6.02 -3.49
CA THR A 333 7.04 5.90 -3.89
C THR A 333 7.96 5.70 -2.69
N LEU A 334 9.11 5.06 -2.93
CA LEU A 334 10.22 4.93 -1.97
C LEU A 334 10.93 6.28 -1.68
N ASN A 335 10.62 7.35 -2.43
CA ASN A 335 11.22 8.67 -2.29
C ASN A 335 10.17 9.80 -2.43
N PRO A 336 9.32 10.01 -1.41
CA PRO A 336 8.20 10.93 -1.50
C PRO A 336 8.64 12.37 -1.72
N ARG A 337 8.09 13.02 -2.76
CA ARG A 337 8.35 14.42 -3.10
C ARG A 337 7.25 15.01 -3.98
N GLY A 338 6.86 16.24 -3.70
CA GLY A 338 5.89 16.98 -4.52
C GLY A 338 4.54 16.27 -4.51
N ILE A 339 4.11 15.77 -5.68
CA ILE A 339 2.83 15.06 -5.84
C ILE A 339 2.92 13.55 -5.57
N TRP A 340 4.10 13.04 -5.17
CA TRP A 340 4.34 11.63 -4.85
C TRP A 340 4.42 11.45 -3.32
N TYR A 341 3.74 10.42 -2.82
CA TYR A 341 3.48 10.21 -1.40
C TYR A 341 4.29 9.04 -0.84
N THR A 342 4.37 9.00 0.49
CA THR A 342 4.99 7.92 1.26
C THR A 342 4.39 6.58 0.82
N GLN A 343 5.23 5.55 0.66
CA GLN A 343 4.76 4.19 0.43
C GLN A 343 3.83 3.68 1.54
N VAL A 344 3.00 2.70 1.21
CA VAL A 344 2.14 1.96 2.13
C VAL A 344 2.36 0.49 1.88
N SER A 345 2.85 -0.23 2.90
CA SER A 345 3.09 -1.67 2.81
C SER A 345 2.33 -2.43 3.90
N GLY A 346 1.84 -3.61 3.52
CA GLY A 346 1.15 -4.52 4.41
C GLY A 346 -0.37 -4.37 4.44
N ILE A 347 -0.97 -4.81 5.53
CA ILE A 347 -2.43 -4.78 5.71
C ILE A 347 -2.87 -3.34 5.97
N TRP A 348 -3.60 -2.74 5.03
CA TRP A 348 -4.04 -1.34 5.13
C TRP A 348 -5.57 -1.16 5.13
N GLN A 349 -6.34 -2.24 5.00
CA GLN A 349 -7.79 -2.26 5.28
C GLN A 349 -8.19 -3.47 6.12
N THR A 350 -9.42 -3.47 6.65
CA THR A 350 -9.90 -4.41 7.67
C THR A 350 -9.65 -5.89 7.37
N VAL A 351 -9.30 -6.64 8.41
CA VAL A 351 -9.27 -8.11 8.41
C VAL A 351 -10.39 -8.64 9.29
N TRP A 352 -11.12 -9.65 8.82
CA TRP A 352 -12.30 -10.14 9.53
C TRP A 352 -12.67 -11.58 9.16
N LEU A 353 -13.41 -12.25 10.05
CA LEU A 353 -13.92 -13.60 9.86
C LEU A 353 -15.43 -13.58 9.63
N GLU A 354 -15.89 -14.49 8.78
CA GLU A 354 -17.29 -14.82 8.61
C GLU A 354 -17.48 -16.33 8.70
N GLN A 355 -18.38 -16.79 9.55
CA GLN A 355 -18.77 -18.20 9.62
C GLN A 355 -20.11 -18.36 8.91
N VAL A 356 -20.14 -19.23 7.91
CA VAL A 356 -21.28 -19.43 7.02
C VAL A 356 -21.66 -20.91 6.95
N ASN A 357 -22.88 -21.17 6.50
CA ASN A 357 -23.33 -22.53 6.23
C ASN A 357 -22.70 -23.07 4.93
N ALA A 358 -22.83 -24.37 4.67
CA ALA A 358 -22.29 -25.04 3.50
C ALA A 358 -22.86 -24.48 2.18
N SER A 359 -24.12 -24.03 2.21
CA SER A 359 -24.71 -23.21 1.16
C SER A 359 -24.83 -21.76 1.61
N TYR A 360 -24.25 -20.83 0.86
CA TYR A 360 -24.26 -19.41 1.22
C TYR A 360 -24.13 -18.48 0.01
N VAL A 361 -24.57 -17.23 0.17
CA VAL A 361 -24.44 -16.18 -0.84
C VAL A 361 -23.00 -15.63 -0.83
N ARG A 362 -22.20 -15.97 -1.84
CA ARG A 362 -20.82 -15.50 -1.96
C ARG A 362 -20.73 -14.06 -2.44
N HIS A 363 -21.60 -13.66 -3.36
CA HIS A 363 -21.55 -12.33 -3.98
C HIS A 363 -22.94 -11.89 -4.47
N LEU A 364 -23.16 -10.57 -4.49
CA LEU A 364 -24.40 -9.93 -4.94
C LEU A 364 -24.07 -8.84 -5.95
N VAL A 365 -24.71 -8.92 -7.12
CA VAL A 365 -24.70 -7.87 -8.14
C VAL A 365 -26.09 -7.23 -8.17
N ILE A 366 -26.13 -5.90 -8.07
CA ILE A 366 -27.36 -5.13 -8.05
C ILE A 366 -27.32 -4.09 -9.17
N HIS A 367 -28.25 -4.20 -10.11
CA HIS A 367 -28.49 -3.19 -11.13
C HIS A 367 -29.88 -2.56 -10.94
N THR A 368 -30.07 -1.35 -11.46
CA THR A 368 -31.35 -0.66 -11.39
C THR A 368 -31.71 0.02 -12.70
N ASP A 369 -32.99 0.25 -12.90
CA ASP A 369 -33.54 1.01 -14.02
C ASP A 369 -34.52 2.05 -13.46
N ALA A 370 -34.18 3.33 -13.61
CA ALA A 370 -34.98 4.43 -13.10
C ALA A 370 -36.33 4.57 -13.82
N ALA A 371 -36.40 4.30 -15.12
CA ALA A 371 -37.62 4.45 -15.90
C ALA A 371 -38.63 3.33 -15.57
N ALA A 372 -38.13 2.12 -15.36
CA ALA A 372 -38.95 0.98 -14.98
C ALA A 372 -39.22 0.89 -13.46
N GLY A 373 -38.53 1.68 -12.64
CA GLY A 373 -38.57 1.52 -11.17
C GLY A 373 -38.06 0.15 -10.72
N ALA A 374 -37.11 -0.43 -11.45
CA ALA A 374 -36.69 -1.82 -11.26
C ALA A 374 -35.38 -1.94 -10.47
N ILE A 375 -35.32 -2.95 -9.59
CA ILE A 375 -34.11 -3.45 -8.93
C ILE A 375 -33.89 -4.88 -9.43
N LYS A 376 -32.69 -5.14 -9.95
CA LYS A 376 -32.29 -6.42 -10.52
C LYS A 376 -31.18 -7.01 -9.67
N VAL A 377 -31.41 -8.19 -9.11
CA VAL A 377 -30.49 -8.83 -8.17
C VAL A 377 -30.01 -10.15 -8.75
N THR A 378 -28.70 -10.32 -8.83
CA THR A 378 -28.08 -11.61 -9.16
C THR A 378 -27.21 -12.05 -7.99
N ALA A 379 -27.54 -13.21 -7.42
CA ALA A 379 -26.80 -13.79 -6.29
C ALA A 379 -25.92 -14.94 -6.75
N ALA A 380 -24.60 -14.80 -6.61
CA ALA A 380 -23.67 -15.93 -6.75
C ALA A 380 -23.63 -16.70 -5.43
N VAL A 381 -23.82 -18.01 -5.50
CA VAL A 381 -23.93 -18.89 -4.34
C VAL A 381 -22.89 -20.00 -4.40
N GLU A 382 -22.42 -20.43 -3.24
CA GLU A 382 -21.70 -21.69 -3.05
C GLU A 382 -22.65 -22.72 -2.43
N GLY A 383 -22.40 -24.00 -2.67
CA GLY A 383 -23.23 -25.11 -2.19
C GLY A 383 -24.39 -25.49 -3.13
N ASP A 384 -25.37 -26.19 -2.56
CA ASP A 384 -26.43 -26.86 -3.31
C ASP A 384 -27.75 -26.08 -3.36
N ALA A 385 -27.93 -25.07 -2.50
CA ALA A 385 -29.11 -24.22 -2.51
C ALA A 385 -29.17 -23.37 -3.79
N ARG A 386 -30.33 -23.37 -4.47
CA ARG A 386 -30.50 -22.72 -5.79
C ARG A 386 -31.65 -21.73 -5.86
N ALA A 387 -32.42 -21.51 -4.80
CA ALA A 387 -33.50 -20.52 -4.80
C ALA A 387 -33.15 -19.34 -3.89
N ILE A 388 -33.49 -18.12 -4.32
CA ILE A 388 -33.24 -16.89 -3.56
C ILE A 388 -34.55 -16.10 -3.47
N ALA A 389 -35.00 -15.82 -2.25
CA ALA A 389 -36.12 -14.94 -1.97
C ALA A 389 -35.58 -13.53 -1.67
N VAL A 390 -36.07 -12.53 -2.40
CA VAL A 390 -35.64 -11.13 -2.26
C VAL A 390 -36.82 -10.28 -1.85
N ARG A 391 -36.65 -9.47 -0.80
CA ARG A 391 -37.63 -8.50 -0.30
C ARG A 391 -37.01 -7.10 -0.34
N VAL A 392 -37.75 -6.14 -0.87
CA VAL A 392 -37.36 -4.72 -0.97
C VAL A 392 -38.23 -3.91 -0.04
N LYS A 393 -37.62 -3.13 0.85
CA LYS A 393 -38.31 -2.27 1.80
C LYS A 393 -37.95 -0.79 1.62
N ASP A 394 -38.95 0.07 1.79
CA ASP A 394 -38.83 1.53 1.92
C ASP A 394 -39.16 1.90 3.37
N GLY A 395 -38.12 2.14 4.18
CA GLY A 395 -38.22 2.10 5.63
C GLY A 395 -38.67 0.70 6.09
N GLU A 396 -39.76 0.63 6.86
CA GLU A 396 -40.34 -0.64 7.31
C GLU A 396 -41.33 -1.26 6.30
N ARG A 397 -41.75 -0.52 5.28
CA ARG A 397 -42.78 -0.96 4.33
C ARG A 397 -42.19 -1.88 3.27
N LEU A 398 -42.71 -3.09 3.14
CA LEU A 398 -42.43 -3.97 1.99
C LEU A 398 -43.04 -3.37 0.72
N VAL A 399 -42.21 -3.07 -0.27
CA VAL A 399 -42.64 -2.44 -1.54
C VAL A 399 -42.52 -3.36 -2.75
N ALA A 400 -41.65 -4.37 -2.69
CA ALA A 400 -41.57 -5.42 -3.69
C ALA A 400 -41.00 -6.70 -3.07
N ASN A 401 -41.35 -7.86 -3.61
CA ASN A 401 -40.72 -9.13 -3.28
C ASN A 401 -40.77 -10.06 -4.49
N SER A 402 -39.82 -10.98 -4.57
CA SER A 402 -39.77 -11.99 -5.62
C SER A 402 -38.94 -13.18 -5.15
N VAL A 403 -39.20 -14.35 -5.73
CA VAL A 403 -38.37 -15.55 -5.56
C VAL A 403 -37.88 -15.96 -6.92
N GLY A 404 -36.59 -16.24 -7.03
CA GLY A 404 -35.98 -16.68 -8.27
C GLY A 404 -34.88 -17.68 -8.05
N ARG A 405 -34.23 -18.07 -9.14
CA ARG A 405 -33.09 -18.99 -9.10
C ARG A 405 -31.81 -18.21 -8.80
N ALA A 406 -31.04 -18.66 -7.82
CA ALA A 406 -29.69 -18.18 -7.57
C ALA A 406 -28.82 -18.32 -8.83
N GLY A 407 -27.96 -17.33 -9.08
CA GLY A 407 -27.17 -17.19 -10.30
C GLY A 407 -27.94 -16.65 -11.50
N GLN A 408 -29.26 -16.44 -11.40
CA GLN A 408 -30.06 -15.75 -12.41
C GLN A 408 -30.54 -14.39 -11.88
N GLU A 409 -30.88 -13.50 -12.80
CA GLU A 409 -31.41 -12.18 -12.48
C GLU A 409 -32.82 -12.31 -11.90
N VAL A 410 -33.02 -11.78 -10.69
CA VAL A 410 -34.34 -11.61 -10.05
C VAL A 410 -34.73 -10.15 -10.16
N VAL A 411 -35.82 -9.87 -10.87
CA VAL A 411 -36.31 -8.51 -11.11
C VAL A 411 -37.41 -8.17 -10.12
N LEU A 412 -37.27 -7.04 -9.43
CA LEU A 412 -38.24 -6.49 -8.49
C LEU A 412 -38.64 -5.09 -8.96
N THR A 413 -39.93 -4.86 -9.18
CA THR A 413 -40.45 -3.55 -9.62
C THR A 413 -41.05 -2.81 -8.44
N VAL A 414 -40.60 -1.59 -8.20
CA VAL A 414 -41.13 -0.68 -7.18
C VAL A 414 -42.01 0.34 -7.86
N ALA A 415 -43.32 0.27 -7.61
CA ALA A 415 -44.26 1.29 -8.09
C ALA A 415 -43.91 2.67 -7.49
N ASP A 416 -43.95 3.71 -8.32
CA ASP A 416 -43.63 5.09 -7.95
C ASP A 416 -42.26 5.21 -7.24
N ALA A 417 -41.24 4.59 -7.84
CA ALA A 417 -39.90 4.53 -7.30
C ALA A 417 -39.30 5.91 -6.99
N LYS A 418 -38.79 6.07 -5.76
CA LYS A 418 -37.98 7.20 -5.33
C LYS A 418 -36.57 7.00 -5.87
N LEU A 419 -36.16 7.86 -6.79
CA LEU A 419 -34.88 7.74 -7.46
C LEU A 419 -33.73 8.27 -6.57
N TRP A 420 -32.58 7.60 -6.65
CA TRP A 420 -31.35 8.03 -6.04
C TRP A 420 -30.71 9.16 -6.86
N SER A 421 -30.25 10.20 -6.17
CA SER A 421 -29.40 11.26 -6.71
C SER A 421 -28.63 11.94 -5.58
N PRO A 422 -27.60 12.76 -5.86
CA PRO A 422 -26.93 13.55 -4.82
C PRO A 422 -27.87 14.42 -3.98
N ARG A 423 -28.96 14.92 -4.58
CA ARG A 423 -29.96 15.74 -3.87
C ARG A 423 -30.97 14.91 -3.08
N SER A 424 -31.29 13.71 -3.56
CA SER A 424 -32.23 12.78 -2.95
C SER A 424 -31.60 11.38 -2.90
N PRO A 425 -30.70 11.09 -1.93
CA PRO A 425 -29.97 9.83 -1.87
C PRO A 425 -30.81 8.71 -1.27
N HIS A 426 -31.96 8.43 -1.88
CA HIS A 426 -32.88 7.42 -1.38
C HIS A 426 -32.33 6.01 -1.60
N LEU A 427 -32.33 5.20 -0.53
CA LEU A 427 -31.89 3.81 -0.56
C LEU A 427 -33.01 2.90 -0.05
N TYR A 428 -33.31 1.86 -0.82
CA TYR A 428 -34.18 0.76 -0.43
C TYR A 428 -33.38 -0.30 0.31
N ALA A 429 -33.92 -0.84 1.40
CA ALA A 429 -33.32 -1.97 2.08
C ALA A 429 -33.67 -3.27 1.34
N LEU A 430 -32.68 -4.14 1.17
CA LEU A 430 -32.85 -5.47 0.59
C LEU A 430 -32.63 -6.53 1.67
N GLU A 431 -33.55 -7.49 1.76
CA GLU A 431 -33.40 -8.71 2.56
C GLU A 431 -33.44 -9.90 1.61
N LEU A 432 -32.44 -10.75 1.68
CA LEU A 432 -32.31 -11.91 0.80
C LEU A 432 -32.16 -13.19 1.64
N ASP A 433 -32.99 -14.18 1.37
CA ASP A 433 -32.92 -15.51 1.98
C ASP A 433 -32.60 -16.56 0.90
N LEU A 434 -31.49 -17.27 1.08
CA LEU A 434 -31.12 -18.42 0.27
C LEU A 434 -31.89 -19.65 0.77
N LEU A 435 -32.53 -20.37 -0.14
CA LEU A 435 -33.42 -21.49 0.16
C LEU A 435 -32.86 -22.81 -0.38
N ASP A 436 -32.93 -23.86 0.43
CA ASP A 436 -32.62 -25.23 0.02
C ASP A 436 -33.73 -25.88 -0.84
N GLY A 437 -33.54 -27.15 -1.22
CA GLY A 437 -34.51 -27.90 -2.02
C GLY A 437 -35.87 -28.15 -1.33
N ASP A 438 -35.92 -28.05 0.00
CA ASP A 438 -37.14 -28.18 0.80
C ASP A 438 -37.80 -26.80 1.06
N GLY A 439 -37.22 -25.72 0.55
CA GLY A 439 -37.69 -24.34 0.76
C GLY A 439 -37.31 -23.75 2.12
N ARG A 440 -36.38 -24.36 2.87
CA ARG A 440 -35.90 -23.81 4.15
C ARG A 440 -34.82 -22.77 3.90
N VAL A 441 -34.81 -21.73 4.74
CA VAL A 441 -33.75 -20.70 4.73
C VAL A 441 -32.45 -21.29 5.25
N VAL A 442 -31.41 -21.27 4.42
CA VAL A 442 -30.06 -21.74 4.77
C VAL A 442 -29.04 -20.61 4.87
N ASP A 443 -29.33 -19.42 4.37
CA ASP A 443 -28.50 -18.23 4.58
C ASP A 443 -29.37 -16.97 4.42
N SER A 444 -29.05 -15.92 5.17
CA SER A 444 -29.78 -14.65 5.13
C SER A 444 -28.80 -13.49 5.10
N VAL A 445 -28.95 -12.62 4.10
CA VAL A 445 -28.10 -11.45 3.92
C VAL A 445 -28.93 -10.18 3.75
N ALA A 446 -28.42 -9.08 4.29
CA ALA A 446 -28.98 -7.74 4.08
C ALA A 446 -28.13 -6.96 3.09
N SER A 447 -28.77 -6.12 2.27
CA SER A 447 -28.13 -5.23 1.31
C SER A 447 -28.98 -3.97 1.12
N TYR A 448 -28.65 -3.13 0.14
CA TYR A 448 -29.44 -1.95 -0.23
C TYR A 448 -29.31 -1.63 -1.72
N ALA A 449 -30.27 -0.87 -2.25
CA ALA A 449 -30.25 -0.38 -3.63
C ALA A 449 -30.68 1.09 -3.72
N GLY A 450 -29.98 1.88 -4.53
CA GLY A 450 -30.45 3.18 -4.99
C GLY A 450 -30.89 3.07 -6.44
N ILE A 451 -32.18 3.31 -6.72
CA ILE A 451 -32.72 3.22 -8.09
C ILE A 451 -32.26 4.44 -8.88
N ARG A 452 -31.40 4.24 -9.88
CA ARG A 452 -30.87 5.32 -10.71
C ARG A 452 -30.37 4.83 -12.07
N THR A 453 -30.45 5.69 -13.07
CA THR A 453 -29.85 5.44 -14.39
C THR A 453 -28.82 6.52 -14.70
N VAL A 454 -27.58 6.11 -14.96
CA VAL A 454 -26.54 7.00 -15.49
C VAL A 454 -26.63 6.98 -17.01
N GLY A 455 -26.48 8.14 -17.64
CA GLY A 455 -26.56 8.23 -19.09
C GLY A 455 -25.87 9.45 -19.65
N LYS A 456 -26.12 9.68 -20.93
CA LYS A 456 -25.63 10.82 -21.69
C LYS A 456 -26.58 11.14 -22.84
N VAL A 457 -26.69 12.42 -23.19
CA VAL A 457 -27.47 12.91 -24.33
C VAL A 457 -26.64 13.92 -25.12
N LYS A 458 -27.02 14.20 -26.37
CA LYS A 458 -26.47 15.34 -27.12
C LYS A 458 -27.35 16.56 -26.91
N ASP A 459 -26.75 17.72 -26.65
CA ASP A 459 -27.47 18.98 -26.64
C ASP A 459 -27.82 19.45 -28.07
N ALA A 460 -28.49 20.59 -28.18
CA ALA A 460 -28.89 21.17 -29.46
C ALA A 460 -27.71 21.52 -30.38
N GLN A 461 -26.49 21.65 -29.84
CA GLN A 461 -25.26 21.90 -30.57
C GLN A 461 -24.50 20.61 -30.89
N GLY A 462 -25.03 19.45 -30.50
CA GLY A 462 -24.44 18.13 -30.75
C GLY A 462 -23.39 17.71 -29.72
N HIS A 463 -23.17 18.48 -28.64
CA HIS A 463 -22.21 18.13 -27.59
C HIS A 463 -22.81 17.13 -26.60
N LEU A 464 -21.99 16.16 -26.17
CA LEU A 464 -22.40 15.22 -25.12
C LEU A 464 -22.57 15.92 -23.78
N ARG A 465 -23.66 15.58 -23.09
CA ARG A 465 -24.02 16.02 -21.74
C ARG A 465 -24.32 14.79 -20.90
N PHE A 466 -23.72 14.70 -19.72
CA PHE A 466 -24.02 13.61 -18.78
C PHE A 466 -25.41 13.79 -18.19
N THR A 467 -26.09 12.68 -17.98
CA THR A 467 -27.41 12.65 -17.37
C THR A 467 -27.46 11.71 -16.19
N LEU A 468 -28.24 12.07 -15.18
CA LEU A 468 -28.66 11.18 -14.11
C LEU A 468 -30.18 11.14 -14.09
N ASN A 469 -30.75 9.94 -14.19
CA ASN A 469 -32.20 9.72 -14.26
C ASN A 469 -32.87 10.48 -15.43
N GLY A 470 -32.17 10.58 -16.57
CA GLY A 470 -32.63 11.31 -17.77
C GLY A 470 -32.37 12.81 -17.76
N GLU A 471 -32.03 13.40 -16.61
CA GLU A 471 -31.81 14.84 -16.46
C GLU A 471 -30.32 15.21 -16.61
N VAL A 472 -30.02 16.29 -17.33
CA VAL A 472 -28.65 16.79 -17.49
C VAL A 472 -28.09 17.23 -16.14
N LEU A 473 -26.91 16.74 -15.79
CA LEU A 473 -26.25 17.04 -14.53
C LEU A 473 -24.78 17.40 -14.75
N PHE A 474 -24.39 18.60 -14.28
CA PHE A 474 -23.00 19.01 -14.28
C PHE A 474 -22.26 18.38 -13.11
N HIS A 475 -21.17 17.67 -13.39
CA HIS A 475 -20.30 17.06 -12.40
C HIS A 475 -19.34 18.12 -11.83
N TRP A 476 -19.53 18.48 -10.57
CA TRP A 476 -18.75 19.50 -9.87
C TRP A 476 -18.16 18.90 -8.58
N GLY A 477 -16.85 18.73 -8.55
CA GLY A 477 -16.19 18.05 -7.44
C GLY A 477 -14.67 18.05 -7.51
N PRO A 478 -14.01 17.73 -6.40
CA PRO A 478 -12.57 17.65 -6.34
C PRO A 478 -12.03 16.35 -6.95
N LEU A 479 -10.76 16.40 -7.31
CA LEU A 479 -9.89 15.23 -7.37
C LEU A 479 -9.41 14.93 -5.95
N ASP A 480 -9.74 13.74 -5.44
CA ASP A 480 -9.44 13.31 -4.08
C ASP A 480 -8.36 12.22 -4.09
N GLN A 481 -7.20 12.53 -3.51
CA GLN A 481 -6.06 11.61 -3.38
C GLN A 481 -6.28 10.55 -2.29
N GLY A 482 -7.18 10.79 -1.33
CA GLY A 482 -7.42 9.90 -0.20
C GLY A 482 -6.19 9.68 0.69
N TRP A 483 -5.42 10.75 0.97
CA TRP A 483 -4.19 10.67 1.77
C TRP A 483 -4.32 11.34 3.13
N TRP A 484 -4.21 10.56 4.18
CA TRP A 484 -4.32 11.00 5.57
C TRP A 484 -2.94 11.21 6.20
N PRO A 485 -2.73 12.28 6.98
CA PRO A 485 -1.41 12.59 7.54
C PRO A 485 -0.92 11.56 8.58
N ASP A 486 -1.84 10.83 9.20
CA ASP A 486 -1.62 9.87 10.29
C ASP A 486 -1.88 8.42 9.87
N GLY A 487 -2.82 8.18 8.96
CA GLY A 487 -3.17 6.86 8.42
C GLY A 487 -2.68 6.54 6.99
N LEU A 488 -2.10 7.52 6.28
CA LEU A 488 -1.70 7.42 4.86
C LEU A 488 -2.87 7.01 3.96
N LEU A 489 -2.88 5.80 3.38
CA LEU A 489 -4.03 5.32 2.59
C LEU A 489 -5.25 5.02 3.46
N THR A 490 -5.09 4.70 4.74
CA THR A 490 -6.21 4.28 5.60
C THR A 490 -6.81 5.50 6.30
N PRO A 491 -8.11 5.82 6.12
CA PRO A 491 -8.74 6.84 6.95
C PRO A 491 -8.63 6.49 8.44
N PRO A 492 -8.49 7.47 9.35
CA PRO A 492 -8.35 7.20 10.78
C PRO A 492 -9.54 6.45 11.38
N SER A 493 -10.75 6.76 10.92
CA SER A 493 -11.99 6.11 11.34
C SER A 493 -13.09 6.26 10.29
N GLU A 494 -14.19 5.53 10.46
CA GLU A 494 -15.37 5.68 9.61
C GLU A 494 -15.98 7.09 9.73
N GLU A 495 -15.96 7.68 10.93
CA GLU A 495 -16.45 9.04 11.15
C GLU A 495 -15.61 10.09 10.44
N ALA A 496 -14.28 9.90 10.36
CA ALA A 496 -13.40 10.81 9.63
C ALA A 496 -13.74 10.83 8.13
N MET A 497 -13.91 9.64 7.57
CA MET A 497 -14.27 9.45 6.17
C MET A 497 -15.68 9.98 5.85
N ALA A 498 -16.67 9.71 6.70
CA ALA A 498 -18.02 10.24 6.53
C ALA A 498 -18.06 11.77 6.65
N PHE A 499 -17.23 12.34 7.52
CA PHE A 499 -17.09 13.79 7.67
C PHE A 499 -16.59 14.45 6.38
N GLU A 500 -15.55 13.92 5.73
CA GLU A 500 -15.05 14.50 4.47
C GLU A 500 -16.12 14.54 3.38
N ILE A 501 -16.87 13.45 3.22
CA ILE A 501 -17.96 13.34 2.22
C ILE A 501 -19.07 14.36 2.52
N ASP A 502 -19.50 14.43 3.78
CA ASP A 502 -20.54 15.38 4.23
C ASP A 502 -20.06 16.83 4.08
N TRP A 503 -18.81 17.13 4.42
CA TRP A 503 -18.24 18.47 4.25
C TRP A 503 -18.22 18.89 2.78
N LEU A 504 -17.75 18.02 1.87
CA LEU A 504 -17.73 18.30 0.43
C LEU A 504 -19.14 18.52 -0.12
N LYS A 505 -20.11 17.73 0.34
CA LYS A 505 -21.51 17.93 -0.03
C LYS A 505 -22.03 19.29 0.43
N ARG A 506 -21.75 19.71 1.67
CA ARG A 506 -22.14 21.03 2.20
C ARG A 506 -21.45 22.18 1.47
N ALA A 507 -20.23 21.97 0.97
CA ALA A 507 -19.53 22.92 0.12
C ALA A 507 -20.13 23.06 -1.30
N GLY A 508 -21.14 22.26 -1.64
CA GLY A 508 -21.86 22.33 -2.91
C GLY A 508 -21.35 21.38 -3.99
N PHE A 509 -20.39 20.50 -3.67
CA PHE A 509 -19.95 19.47 -4.60
C PHE A 509 -20.97 18.33 -4.69
N ASN A 510 -21.05 17.72 -5.87
CA ASN A 510 -21.95 16.60 -6.15
C ASN A 510 -21.23 15.34 -6.67
N ILE A 511 -19.93 15.43 -6.96
CA ILE A 511 -19.06 14.30 -7.27
C ILE A 511 -17.78 14.34 -6.42
N ILE A 512 -17.14 13.19 -6.26
CA ILE A 512 -15.72 13.07 -5.91
C ILE A 512 -15.06 12.19 -6.98
N ARG A 513 -13.92 12.63 -7.54
CA ARG A 513 -13.07 11.72 -8.32
C ARG A 513 -12.06 11.08 -7.38
N LYS A 514 -12.24 9.79 -7.08
CA LYS A 514 -11.30 9.04 -6.25
C LYS A 514 -10.10 8.66 -7.12
N HIS A 515 -8.98 9.31 -6.86
CA HIS A 515 -7.83 9.31 -7.76
C HIS A 515 -6.91 8.11 -7.50
N ILE A 516 -6.75 7.26 -8.52
CA ILE A 516 -5.87 6.06 -8.61
C ILE A 516 -5.76 5.22 -7.33
N LYS A 517 -6.86 5.07 -6.60
CA LYS A 517 -6.96 4.38 -5.30
C LYS A 517 -8.35 3.76 -5.17
N VAL A 518 -8.46 2.62 -4.49
CA VAL A 518 -9.75 2.06 -4.08
C VAL A 518 -9.92 2.20 -2.56
N GLU A 519 -10.89 3.00 -2.12
CA GLU A 519 -11.18 3.19 -0.69
C GLU A 519 -11.80 1.94 -0.04
N PRO A 520 -11.84 1.85 1.30
CA PRO A 520 -12.66 0.86 2.00
C PRO A 520 -14.10 0.87 1.50
N ARG A 521 -14.76 -0.29 1.40
CA ARG A 521 -16.15 -0.39 0.89
C ARG A 521 -17.15 0.49 1.65
N LEU A 522 -16.87 0.80 2.91
CA LEU A 522 -17.63 1.75 3.72
C LEU A 522 -17.62 3.17 3.14
N TYR A 523 -16.57 3.60 2.43
CA TYR A 523 -16.50 4.90 1.75
C TYR A 523 -17.64 5.07 0.76
N TYR A 524 -17.82 4.09 -0.12
CA TYR A 524 -18.85 4.12 -1.16
C TYR A 524 -20.24 4.00 -0.54
N TYR A 525 -20.41 3.20 0.53
CA TYR A 525 -21.64 3.19 1.30
C TYR A 525 -22.01 4.57 1.86
N HIS A 526 -21.03 5.32 2.38
CA HIS A 526 -21.29 6.70 2.82
C HIS A 526 -21.56 7.64 1.66
N CYS A 527 -20.91 7.47 0.50
CA CYS A 527 -21.25 8.22 -0.71
C CYS A 527 -22.70 7.94 -1.15
N ASP A 528 -23.13 6.68 -1.10
CA ASP A 528 -24.50 6.27 -1.43
C ASP A 528 -25.51 6.89 -0.46
N ARG A 529 -25.25 6.82 0.85
CA ARG A 529 -26.17 7.27 1.89
C ARG A 529 -26.22 8.79 2.02
N LEU A 530 -25.07 9.45 1.90
CA LEU A 530 -24.97 10.90 2.00
C LEU A 530 -25.32 11.58 0.68
N GLY A 531 -25.30 10.89 -0.46
CA GLY A 531 -25.62 11.46 -1.76
C GLY A 531 -24.45 12.23 -2.37
N MET A 532 -23.38 11.50 -2.67
CA MET A 532 -22.21 11.99 -3.39
C MET A 532 -21.93 11.01 -4.54
N MET A 533 -21.83 11.50 -5.77
CA MET A 533 -21.42 10.64 -6.90
C MET A 533 -19.90 10.41 -6.86
N VAL A 534 -19.44 9.32 -7.47
CA VAL A 534 -18.03 8.95 -7.52
C VAL A 534 -17.62 8.66 -8.95
N TRP A 535 -16.50 9.25 -9.35
CA TRP A 535 -15.67 8.74 -10.44
C TRP A 535 -14.59 7.87 -9.81
N GLN A 536 -14.59 6.59 -10.15
CA GLN A 536 -13.67 5.63 -9.58
C GLN A 536 -12.53 5.35 -10.54
N ASP A 537 -11.34 5.82 -10.20
CA ASP A 537 -10.12 5.49 -10.92
C ASP A 537 -9.61 4.09 -10.56
N HIS A 538 -9.09 3.40 -11.57
CA HIS A 538 -8.24 2.25 -11.35
C HIS A 538 -6.84 2.69 -10.93
N VAL A 539 -6.16 1.84 -10.16
CA VAL A 539 -4.81 2.14 -9.66
C VAL A 539 -3.83 2.10 -10.81
N SER A 540 -3.06 3.19 -10.98
CA SER A 540 -2.03 3.27 -12.00
C SER A 540 -0.71 2.66 -11.53
N GLY A 541 0.13 2.28 -12.48
CA GLY A 541 1.45 1.70 -12.26
C GLY A 541 2.21 1.58 -13.57
N GLY A 542 3.39 0.95 -13.55
CA GLY A 542 4.13 0.63 -14.77
C GLY A 542 4.64 1.81 -15.59
N LYS A 543 5.14 1.49 -16.78
CA LYS A 543 5.67 2.48 -17.72
C LYS A 543 4.51 3.25 -18.36
N GLY A 544 4.59 4.59 -18.30
CA GLY A 544 3.66 5.48 -18.98
C GLY A 544 3.97 5.67 -20.46
N ALA A 545 2.95 6.07 -21.21
CA ALA A 545 3.07 6.55 -22.58
C ALA A 545 3.71 7.95 -22.60
N SER A 546 4.24 8.35 -23.76
CA SER A 546 4.65 9.75 -23.95
C SER A 546 3.42 10.64 -24.02
N TRP A 547 3.46 11.78 -23.34
CA TRP A 547 2.39 12.77 -23.39
C TRP A 547 2.37 13.46 -24.75
N THR A 548 1.19 13.49 -25.36
CA THR A 548 0.96 14.12 -26.66
C THR A 548 0.24 15.46 -26.59
N PHE A 549 -0.26 15.87 -25.41
CA PHE A 549 -0.95 17.14 -25.18
C PHE A 549 -2.06 17.40 -26.22
N LEU A 550 -3.00 16.45 -26.35
CA LEU A 550 -4.12 16.48 -27.29
C LEU A 550 -3.75 16.42 -28.78
N LYS A 551 -2.47 16.20 -29.13
CA LYS A 551 -2.11 15.89 -30.52
C LYS A 551 -2.78 14.58 -30.94
N PRO A 552 -3.18 14.46 -32.22
CA PRO A 552 -3.73 13.22 -32.75
C PRO A 552 -2.70 12.09 -32.70
N ASP A 553 -3.19 10.86 -32.84
CA ASP A 553 -2.41 9.64 -32.96
C ASP A 553 -1.41 9.39 -31.81
N PRO A 554 -1.88 9.38 -30.54
CA PRO A 554 -1.02 8.99 -29.44
C PRO A 554 -0.55 7.54 -29.56
N LYS A 555 0.55 7.23 -28.89
CA LYS A 555 1.09 5.88 -28.79
C LYS A 555 0.95 5.38 -27.37
N ASP A 556 0.44 4.16 -27.23
CA ASP A 556 0.38 3.45 -25.96
C ASP A 556 1.77 3.08 -25.46
N ALA A 557 1.88 2.89 -24.14
CA ALA A 557 3.04 2.23 -23.56
C ALA A 557 3.06 0.74 -23.93
N GLU A 558 4.25 0.20 -24.11
CA GLU A 558 4.46 -1.24 -24.30
C GLU A 558 4.57 -1.92 -22.93
N TRP A 559 3.62 -2.82 -22.66
CA TRP A 559 3.58 -3.64 -21.45
C TRP A 559 3.73 -5.12 -21.81
N PRO A 560 4.55 -5.90 -21.09
CA PRO A 560 4.53 -7.35 -21.20
C PRO A 560 3.15 -7.93 -20.90
N ALA A 561 2.79 -9.02 -21.58
CA ALA A 561 1.46 -9.63 -21.50
C ALA A 561 1.05 -9.97 -20.05
N GLU A 562 1.96 -10.54 -19.24
CA GLU A 562 1.67 -10.87 -17.84
C GLU A 562 1.25 -9.63 -17.01
N HIS A 563 1.90 -8.48 -17.23
CA HIS A 563 1.58 -7.27 -16.50
C HIS A 563 0.25 -6.64 -16.95
N HIS A 564 -0.07 -6.76 -18.25
CA HIS A 564 -1.39 -6.39 -18.77
C HIS A 564 -2.49 -7.29 -18.19
N ASP A 565 -2.29 -8.61 -18.18
CA ASP A 565 -3.27 -9.56 -17.64
C ASP A 565 -3.51 -9.33 -16.16
N HIS A 566 -2.45 -9.00 -15.41
CA HIS A 566 -2.56 -8.66 -13.99
C HIS A 566 -3.27 -7.32 -13.77
N PHE A 567 -3.01 -6.30 -14.62
CA PHE A 567 -3.77 -5.05 -14.62
C PHE A 567 -5.27 -5.30 -14.86
N MET A 568 -5.61 -6.11 -15.87
CA MET A 568 -7.01 -6.45 -16.17
C MET A 568 -7.67 -7.25 -15.03
N LEU A 569 -6.91 -8.10 -14.33
CA LEU A 569 -7.41 -8.82 -13.16
C LEU A 569 -7.75 -7.86 -12.01
N GLU A 570 -6.88 -6.91 -11.68
CA GLU A 570 -7.15 -5.92 -10.63
C GLU A 570 -8.29 -4.97 -11.03
N LEU A 571 -8.37 -4.57 -12.30
CA LEU A 571 -9.46 -3.74 -12.84
C LEU A 571 -10.80 -4.46 -12.73
N ALA A 572 -10.86 -5.75 -13.12
CA ALA A 572 -12.06 -6.56 -12.97
C ALA A 572 -12.46 -6.75 -11.51
N ARG A 573 -11.50 -6.98 -10.61
CA ARG A 573 -11.77 -7.10 -9.17
C ARG A 573 -12.32 -5.80 -8.58
N MET A 574 -11.79 -4.64 -8.99
CA MET A 574 -12.30 -3.34 -8.58
C MET A 574 -13.76 -3.16 -9.02
N ILE A 575 -14.07 -3.38 -10.31
CA ILE A 575 -15.45 -3.26 -10.81
C ILE A 575 -16.37 -4.25 -10.10
N ASN A 576 -15.99 -5.53 -9.99
CA ASN A 576 -16.77 -6.55 -9.27
C ASN A 576 -17.08 -6.14 -7.81
N ALA A 577 -16.09 -5.56 -7.11
CA ALA A 577 -16.27 -5.19 -5.71
C ALA A 577 -17.20 -3.97 -5.53
N LEU A 578 -17.36 -3.15 -6.57
CA LEU A 578 -17.93 -1.82 -6.46
C LEU A 578 -19.19 -1.57 -7.32
N GLU A 579 -19.50 -2.45 -8.28
CA GLU A 579 -20.56 -2.25 -9.28
C GLU A 579 -21.99 -2.19 -8.72
N SER A 580 -22.21 -2.56 -7.46
CA SER A 580 -23.52 -2.46 -6.81
C SER A 580 -23.75 -1.09 -6.14
N HIS A 581 -22.72 -0.23 -6.04
CA HIS A 581 -22.85 1.10 -5.44
C HIS A 581 -23.56 2.08 -6.40
N PRO A 582 -24.71 2.68 -6.00
CA PRO A 582 -25.41 3.67 -6.82
C PRO A 582 -24.59 4.95 -7.05
N SER A 583 -23.73 5.33 -6.10
CA SER A 583 -22.89 6.53 -6.19
C SER A 583 -21.87 6.49 -7.32
N ILE A 584 -21.40 5.32 -7.74
CA ILE A 584 -20.42 5.25 -8.81
C ILE A 584 -21.12 5.47 -10.15
N VAL A 585 -20.70 6.53 -10.84
CA VAL A 585 -21.27 6.97 -12.12
C VAL A 585 -20.27 6.93 -13.28
N CYS A 586 -18.97 6.80 -12.98
CA CYS A 586 -17.93 6.72 -14.00
C CYS A 586 -16.80 5.79 -13.57
N TRP A 587 -16.33 4.95 -14.49
CA TRP A 587 -15.09 4.20 -14.37
C TRP A 587 -13.96 4.94 -15.10
N VAL A 588 -12.78 4.99 -14.48
CA VAL A 588 -11.59 5.65 -15.06
C VAL A 588 -10.43 4.65 -15.09
N PRO A 589 -10.19 3.92 -16.19
CA PRO A 589 -9.17 2.87 -16.24
C PRO A 589 -7.74 3.41 -16.20
N PHE A 590 -7.49 4.59 -16.78
CA PHE A 590 -6.18 5.24 -16.78
C PHE A 590 -6.26 6.67 -16.24
N ASN A 591 -5.22 7.09 -15.53
CA ASN A 591 -4.96 8.48 -15.25
C ASN A 591 -3.89 9.02 -16.19
N GLU A 592 -4.25 10.03 -16.98
CA GLU A 592 -3.37 10.68 -17.92
C GLU A 592 -2.68 9.68 -18.88
N ALA A 593 -1.37 9.81 -19.11
CA ALA A 593 -0.58 8.83 -19.87
C ALA A 593 0.02 7.71 -18.98
N TRP A 594 -0.30 7.69 -17.68
CA TRP A 594 0.37 6.81 -16.73
C TRP A 594 -0.19 5.39 -16.81
N GLY A 595 0.71 4.47 -17.16
CA GLY A 595 0.37 3.08 -17.38
C GLY A 595 -0.61 2.91 -18.53
N GLN A 596 -0.85 3.94 -19.34
CA GLN A 596 -1.78 3.90 -20.45
C GLN A 596 -1.23 2.97 -21.54
N HIS A 597 -1.86 1.81 -21.68
CA HIS A 597 -1.44 0.74 -22.60
C HIS A 597 -2.67 0.00 -23.13
N ARG A 598 -2.59 -0.49 -24.38
CA ARG A 598 -3.69 -1.19 -25.06
C ARG A 598 -5.03 -0.48 -24.87
N THR A 599 -5.03 0.85 -24.98
CA THR A 599 -6.09 1.72 -24.45
C THR A 599 -7.45 1.41 -25.06
N VAL A 600 -7.48 1.14 -26.36
CA VAL A 600 -8.72 0.78 -27.08
C VAL A 600 -9.28 -0.56 -26.60
N ASP A 601 -8.43 -1.56 -26.36
CA ASP A 601 -8.87 -2.88 -25.88
C ASP A 601 -9.42 -2.78 -24.46
N VAL A 602 -8.70 -2.10 -23.57
CA VAL A 602 -9.12 -1.87 -22.18
C VAL A 602 -10.44 -1.10 -22.15
N GLY A 603 -10.55 -0.01 -22.92
CA GLY A 603 -11.77 0.80 -22.96
C GLY A 603 -12.98 0.01 -23.47
N LYS A 604 -12.83 -0.76 -24.55
CA LYS A 604 -13.91 -1.65 -25.04
C LYS A 604 -14.32 -2.68 -24.00
N TRP A 605 -13.35 -3.27 -23.31
CA TRP A 605 -13.62 -4.24 -22.26
C TRP A 605 -14.43 -3.61 -21.12
N VAL A 606 -14.08 -2.40 -20.66
CA VAL A 606 -14.81 -1.72 -19.57
C VAL A 606 -16.24 -1.37 -19.99
N VAL A 607 -16.43 -0.83 -21.21
CA VAL A 607 -17.76 -0.51 -21.76
C VAL A 607 -18.63 -1.78 -21.85
N GLN A 608 -18.04 -2.92 -22.23
CA GLN A 608 -18.75 -4.20 -22.28
C GLN A 608 -19.02 -4.77 -20.88
N ARG A 609 -18.05 -4.64 -19.95
CA ARG A 609 -18.12 -5.19 -18.60
C ARG A 609 -19.21 -4.53 -17.77
N ASP A 610 -19.36 -3.21 -17.88
CA ASP A 610 -20.40 -2.47 -17.16
C ASP A 610 -20.98 -1.34 -18.03
N PRO A 611 -22.05 -1.62 -18.80
CA PRO A 611 -22.70 -0.62 -19.63
C PRO A 611 -23.59 0.35 -18.83
N THR A 612 -23.69 0.19 -17.50
CA THR A 612 -24.60 0.99 -16.66
C THR A 612 -23.96 2.27 -16.12
N ARG A 613 -22.70 2.54 -16.50
CA ARG A 613 -21.88 3.67 -16.04
C ARG A 613 -21.11 4.26 -17.21
N LEU A 614 -20.69 5.52 -17.05
CA LEU A 614 -19.81 6.16 -18.02
C LEU A 614 -18.38 5.63 -17.90
N VAL A 615 -17.60 5.75 -18.97
CA VAL A 615 -16.18 5.41 -19.01
C VAL A 615 -15.38 6.63 -19.45
N ASN A 616 -14.49 7.11 -18.59
CA ASN A 616 -13.44 8.06 -18.96
C ASN A 616 -12.16 7.27 -19.16
N ILE A 617 -11.74 7.10 -20.41
CA ILE A 617 -10.67 6.14 -20.69
C ILE A 617 -9.34 6.56 -20.06
N ALA A 618 -9.00 7.84 -20.16
CA ALA A 618 -7.74 8.40 -19.70
C ALA A 618 -7.93 9.85 -19.27
N SER A 619 -8.11 10.07 -17.96
CA SER A 619 -8.39 11.41 -17.46
C SER A 619 -7.19 12.34 -17.61
N GLY A 620 -7.29 13.40 -18.40
CA GLY A 620 -6.25 14.43 -18.54
C GLY A 620 -5.04 14.04 -19.41
N GLY A 621 -5.12 12.95 -20.18
CA GLY A 621 -3.98 12.37 -20.90
C GLY A 621 -4.10 12.30 -22.42
N ASN A 622 -3.55 11.23 -22.98
CA ASN A 622 -3.65 10.96 -24.41
C ASN A 622 -5.05 10.46 -24.75
N PHE A 623 -5.67 11.07 -25.76
CA PHE A 623 -7.03 10.77 -26.16
C PHE A 623 -7.09 9.61 -27.15
N TRP A 624 -8.00 8.67 -26.90
CA TRP A 624 -8.32 7.57 -27.79
C TRP A 624 -9.83 7.57 -28.07
N PRO A 625 -10.29 7.16 -29.25
CA PRO A 625 -11.71 7.14 -29.61
C PRO A 625 -12.43 5.93 -28.97
N VAL A 626 -12.39 5.83 -27.63
CA VAL A 626 -13.00 4.77 -26.84
C VAL A 626 -13.48 5.33 -25.49
N GLY A 627 -14.54 4.76 -24.94
CA GLY A 627 -15.21 5.31 -23.76
C GLY A 627 -16.15 6.46 -24.13
N ASP A 628 -16.60 7.18 -23.09
CA ASP A 628 -17.58 8.25 -23.17
C ASP A 628 -16.96 9.64 -22.97
N ILE A 629 -15.79 9.70 -22.32
CA ILE A 629 -15.04 10.90 -21.95
C ILE A 629 -13.60 10.79 -22.41
#